data_AF-X0SPZ4-F1
#
_entry.id   AF-X0SPZ4-F1
#
_cell.length_a   1.000
_cell.length_b   1.000
_cell.length_c   1.000
_cell.angle_alpha   90.00
_cell.angle_beta   90.00
_cell.angle_gamma   90.00
#
_symmetry.space_group_name_H-M   'P 1'
#
loop_
_entity.id
_entity.type
_entity.pdbx_description
1 polymer ?
#
loop_
_entity_poly.entity_id
_entity_poly.type
_entity_poly.pdbx_seq_one_letter_code
_entity_poly.pdbx_strand_id
1 'polypeptide(L)'
;MRKHMGRALTVLLGIALGAAVFTSVRLAVNASLDSFTKSMDLIAGRADHVLTRPGGYVPENLITDLLNQPAIQSASPVLTTYTRIAQDGAEPFLLIGFDPVLDRPLRSWRITPK
;
A
#
# COMPACT_ATOMS: atom_id res chain seq x y z
N MET A 1 11.43 56.84 -8.08
CA MET A 1 11.16 55.39 -7.95
C MET A 1 12.01 54.67 -6.87
N ARG A 2 12.65 55.35 -5.90
CA ARG A 2 13.49 54.72 -4.83
C ARG A 2 13.01 54.96 -3.39
N LYS A 3 11.93 55.72 -3.16
CA LYS A 3 11.53 56.15 -1.80
C LYS A 3 10.71 55.13 -0.99
N HIS A 4 10.24 54.04 -1.60
CA HIS A 4 9.45 53.01 -0.89
C HIS A 4 9.87 51.56 -1.21
N MET A 5 11.13 51.34 -1.59
CA MET A 5 11.68 50.00 -1.89
C MET A 5 11.52 49.03 -0.71
N GLY A 6 11.66 49.51 0.53
CA GLY A 6 11.46 48.68 1.73
C GLY A 6 10.04 48.13 1.85
N ARG A 7 9.00 48.94 1.55
CA ARG A 7 7.60 48.49 1.62
C ARG A 7 7.30 47.44 0.56
N ALA A 8 7.80 47.63 -0.66
CA ALA A 8 7.65 46.67 -1.73
C ALA A 8 8.34 45.33 -1.39
N LEU A 9 9.54 45.39 -0.81
CA LEU A 9 10.28 44.19 -0.38
C LEU A 9 9.53 43.42 0.71
N THR A 10 8.97 44.11 1.71
CA THR A 10 8.19 43.47 2.79
C THR A 10 6.93 42.79 2.26
N VAL A 11 6.20 43.43 1.35
CA VAL A 11 5.01 42.83 0.72
C VAL A 11 5.38 41.60 -0.09
N LEU A 12 6.45 41.68 -0.88
CA LEU A 12 6.92 40.57 -1.70
C LEU A 12 7.38 39.38 -0.84
N LEU A 13 8.08 39.64 0.26
CA LEU A 13 8.45 38.64 1.27
C LEU A 13 7.22 37.97 1.91
N GLY A 14 6.21 38.75 2.29
CA GLY A 14 4.98 38.21 2.86
C GLY A 14 4.22 37.28 1.91
N ILE A 15 4.10 37.69 0.65
CA ILE A 15 3.45 36.88 -0.40
C ILE A 15 4.26 35.61 -0.67
N ALA A 16 5.59 35.73 -0.81
CA ALA A 16 6.48 34.60 -1.05
C ALA A 16 6.43 33.59 0.10
N LEU A 17 6.45 34.06 1.34
CA LEU A 17 6.37 33.21 2.53
C LEU A 17 5.02 32.48 2.58
N GLY A 18 3.91 33.19 2.34
CA GLY A 18 2.58 32.59 2.31
C GLY A 18 2.44 31.52 1.23
N ALA A 19 2.91 31.81 0.01
CA ALA A 19 2.89 30.86 -1.10
C ALA A 19 3.77 29.62 -0.82
N ALA A 20 4.95 29.82 -0.23
CA ALA A 20 5.86 28.73 0.13
C ALA A 20 5.25 27.80 1.19
N VAL A 21 4.70 28.36 2.27
CA VAL A 21 4.08 27.55 3.34
C VAL A 21 2.85 26.80 2.81
N PHE A 22 1.98 27.47 2.05
CA PHE A 22 0.80 26.83 1.46
C PHE A 22 1.18 25.65 0.55
N THR A 23 2.19 25.85 -0.30
CA THR A 23 2.70 24.80 -1.19
C THR A 23 3.33 23.66 -0.41
N SER A 24 4.10 23.96 0.64
CA SER A 24 4.75 22.96 1.50
C SER A 24 3.72 22.08 2.21
N VAL A 25 2.67 22.66 2.78
CA VAL A 25 1.58 21.89 3.42
C VAL A 25 0.89 21.00 2.41
N ARG A 26 0.53 21.53 1.23
CA ARG A 26 -0.12 20.73 0.18
C ARG A 26 0.78 19.59 -0.30
N LEU A 27 2.07 19.85 -0.46
CA LEU A 27 3.04 18.82 -0.83
C LEU A 27 3.17 17.75 0.25
N ALA A 28 3.25 18.15 1.53
CA ALA A 28 3.34 17.21 2.65
C ALA A 28 2.10 16.32 2.76
N VAL A 29 0.90 16.89 2.58
CA VAL A 29 -0.36 16.12 2.57
C VAL A 29 -0.37 15.12 1.42
N ASN A 30 -0.07 15.57 0.20
CA ASN A 30 -0.04 14.69 -0.97
C ASN A 30 1.03 13.59 -0.83
N ALA A 31 2.22 13.93 -0.36
CA ALA A 31 3.30 12.97 -0.14
C ALA A 31 2.96 11.95 0.96
N SER A 32 2.24 12.37 2.00
CA SER A 32 1.79 11.48 3.08
C SER A 32 0.74 10.51 2.56
N LEU A 33 -0.25 10.99 1.80
CA LEU A 33 -1.27 10.15 1.17
C LEU A 33 -0.64 9.17 0.18
N ASP A 34 0.27 9.64 -0.68
CA ASP A 34 0.97 8.79 -1.64
C ASP A 34 1.82 7.71 -0.94
N SER A 35 2.54 8.06 0.13
CA SER A 35 3.33 7.11 0.91
C SER A 35 2.46 6.10 1.64
N PHE A 36 1.30 6.53 2.14
CA PHE A 36 0.33 5.65 2.78
C PHE A 36 -0.30 4.69 1.77
N THR A 37 -0.76 5.18 0.62
CA THR A 37 -1.28 4.35 -0.49
C THR A 37 -0.24 3.34 -0.94
N LYS A 38 1.01 3.77 -1.18
CA LYS A 38 2.11 2.86 -1.52
C LYS A 38 2.37 1.81 -0.44
N SER A 39 2.29 2.20 0.83
CA SER A 39 2.46 1.26 1.95
C SER A 39 1.30 0.26 2.04
N MET A 40 0.07 0.70 1.79
CA MET A 40 -1.11 -0.16 1.71
C MET A 40 -1.06 -1.11 0.51
N ASP A 41 -0.63 -0.63 -0.66
CA ASP A 41 -0.44 -1.46 -1.86
C ASP A 41 0.58 -2.58 -1.63
N LEU A 42 1.61 -2.33 -0.81
CA LEU A 42 2.59 -3.35 -0.42
C LEU A 42 2.00 -4.43 0.50
N ILE A 43 1.01 -4.09 1.33
CA ILE A 43 0.43 -5.00 2.34
C ILE A 43 -0.81 -5.73 1.81
N ALA A 44 -1.74 -5.01 1.19
CA ALA A 44 -2.97 -5.54 0.64
C ALA A 44 -2.77 -6.16 -0.76
N GLY A 45 -1.71 -5.76 -1.46
CA GLY A 45 -1.51 -6.07 -2.87
C GLY A 45 -2.45 -5.29 -3.78
N ARG A 46 -2.07 -5.17 -5.05
CA ARG A 46 -2.85 -4.47 -6.09
C ARG A 46 -4.00 -5.34 -6.61
N ALA A 47 -4.76 -5.96 -5.70
CA ALA A 47 -5.91 -6.77 -6.07
C ALA A 47 -7.16 -5.89 -6.14
N ASP A 48 -7.81 -5.83 -7.29
CA ASP A 48 -9.07 -5.08 -7.46
C ASP A 48 -10.23 -5.73 -6.69
N HIS A 49 -10.20 -7.07 -6.57
CA HIS A 49 -11.24 -7.86 -5.94
C HIS A 49 -10.66 -9.03 -5.13
N VAL A 50 -11.36 -9.37 -4.04
CA VAL A 50 -11.03 -10.52 -3.18
C VAL A 50 -12.19 -11.50 -3.18
N LEU A 51 -11.92 -12.73 -3.59
CA LEU A 51 -12.90 -13.81 -3.54
C LEU A 51 -12.72 -14.60 -2.23
N THR A 52 -13.80 -14.71 -1.45
CA THR A 52 -13.81 -15.50 -0.22
C THR A 52 -15.03 -16.42 -0.17
N ARG A 53 -14.91 -17.53 0.55
CA ARG A 53 -16.03 -18.43 0.82
C ARG A 53 -16.40 -18.35 2.30
N PRO A 54 -17.61 -17.90 2.65
CA PRO A 54 -18.06 -17.92 4.03
C PRO A 54 -18.05 -19.36 4.59
N GLY A 55 -17.48 -19.55 5.78
CA GLY A 55 -17.51 -20.83 6.49
C GLY A 55 -16.57 -21.92 5.98
N GLY A 56 -15.59 -21.61 5.12
CA GLY A 56 -14.59 -22.60 4.72
C GLY A 56 -13.57 -22.10 3.71
N TYR A 57 -12.80 -23.04 3.13
CA TYR A 57 -11.80 -22.73 2.12
C TYR A 57 -12.41 -22.58 0.72
N VAL A 58 -11.82 -21.68 -0.06
CA VAL A 58 -12.07 -21.59 -1.49
C VAL A 58 -11.48 -22.82 -2.17
N PRO A 59 -12.23 -23.53 -3.04
CA PRO A 59 -11.69 -24.68 -3.77
C PRO A 59 -10.46 -24.29 -4.60
N GLU A 60 -9.42 -25.11 -4.53
CA GLU A 60 -8.13 -24.80 -5.18
C GLU A 60 -8.24 -24.76 -6.71
N ASN A 61 -9.08 -25.60 -7.31
CA ASN A 61 -9.31 -25.62 -8.76
C ASN A 61 -9.80 -24.27 -9.32
N LEU A 62 -10.43 -23.44 -8.48
CA LEU A 62 -10.94 -22.15 -8.91
C LEU A 62 -9.83 -21.18 -9.32
N ILE A 63 -8.60 -21.32 -8.78
CA ILE A 63 -7.49 -20.46 -9.20
C ILE A 63 -7.15 -20.69 -10.67
N THR A 64 -7.19 -21.95 -11.12
CA THR A 64 -6.94 -22.35 -12.51
C THR A 64 -8.06 -21.82 -13.41
N ASP A 65 -9.30 -21.96 -12.98
CA ASP A 65 -10.46 -21.45 -13.74
C ASP A 65 -10.42 -19.93 -13.89
N LEU A 66 -10.00 -19.20 -12.85
CA LEU A 66 -9.84 -17.74 -12.89
C LEU A 66 -8.70 -17.31 -13.81
N LEU A 67 -7.53 -17.94 -13.70
CA LEU A 67 -6.36 -17.61 -14.52
C LEU A 67 -6.58 -17.92 -16.01
N ASN A 68 -7.49 -18.82 -16.35
CA ASN A 68 -7.86 -19.13 -17.73
C ASN A 68 -8.81 -18.09 -18.36
N GLN A 69 -9.40 -17.17 -17.57
CA GLN A 69 -10.30 -16.15 -18.10
C GLN A 69 -9.52 -14.96 -18.68
N PRO A 70 -9.81 -14.53 -19.93
CA PRO A 70 -9.10 -13.42 -20.55
C PRO A 70 -9.33 -12.06 -19.87
N ALA A 71 -10.37 -11.94 -19.05
CA ALA A 71 -10.66 -10.72 -18.28
C ALA A 71 -9.81 -10.58 -17.00
N ILE A 72 -9.17 -11.67 -16.55
CA ILE A 72 -8.40 -11.70 -15.30
C ILE A 72 -6.92 -11.62 -15.65
N GLN A 73 -6.28 -10.50 -15.29
CA GLN A 73 -4.85 -10.31 -15.55
C GLN A 73 -3.96 -11.14 -14.63
N SER A 74 -4.35 -11.28 -13.37
CA SER A 74 -3.60 -12.03 -12.35
C SER A 74 -4.53 -12.42 -11.21
N ALA A 75 -4.26 -13.58 -10.61
CA ALA A 75 -4.90 -14.04 -9.40
C ALA A 75 -3.85 -14.69 -8.49
N SER A 76 -3.94 -14.45 -7.19
CA SER A 76 -3.04 -15.01 -6.18
C SER A 76 -3.83 -15.66 -5.06
N PRO A 77 -3.57 -16.94 -4.73
CA PRO A 77 -4.18 -17.59 -3.58
C PRO A 77 -3.52 -17.10 -2.29
N VAL A 78 -4.35 -16.78 -1.28
CA VAL A 78 -3.91 -16.39 0.06
C VAL A 78 -4.64 -17.25 1.09
N LEU A 79 -3.87 -17.82 2.03
CA LEU A 79 -4.37 -18.60 3.16
C LEU A 79 -4.03 -17.86 4.45
N THR A 80 -5.01 -17.71 5.34
CA THR A 80 -4.79 -17.08 6.64
C THR A 80 -5.31 -18.01 7.73
N THR A 81 -4.47 -18.31 8.72
CA THR A 81 -4.84 -19.18 9.84
C THR A 81 -4.14 -18.74 11.12
N TYR A 82 -4.81 -18.85 12.26
CA TYR A 82 -4.13 -18.70 13.54
C TYR A 82 -3.47 -20.02 13.91
N THR A 83 -2.15 -19.97 14.12
CA THR A 83 -1.37 -21.14 14.50
C THR A 83 -0.57 -20.85 15.78
N ARG A 84 -0.06 -21.90 16.40
CA ARG A 84 0.78 -21.82 17.59
C ARG A 84 2.00 -22.71 17.40
N ILE A 85 3.15 -22.25 17.87
CA ILE A 85 4.36 -23.06 17.88
C ILE A 85 4.14 -24.24 18.84
N ALA A 86 4.64 -25.43 18.50
CA ALA A 86 4.57 -26.62 19.34
C ALA A 86 5.52 -26.56 20.56
N GLN A 87 5.59 -25.40 21.21
CA GLN A 87 6.35 -25.14 22.43
C GLN A 87 5.37 -24.70 23.52
N ASP A 88 5.57 -25.18 24.74
CA ASP A 88 4.74 -24.80 25.88
C ASP A 88 4.84 -23.30 26.16
N GLY A 89 3.68 -22.67 26.37
CA GLY A 89 3.57 -21.22 26.60
C GLY A 89 3.70 -20.35 25.36
N ALA A 90 3.80 -20.90 24.15
CA ALA A 90 3.81 -20.09 22.93
C ALA A 90 2.45 -19.41 22.69
N GLU A 91 2.46 -18.11 22.44
CA GLU A 91 1.25 -17.37 22.04
C GLU A 91 0.83 -17.74 20.61
N PRO A 92 -0.48 -17.81 20.32
CA PRO A 92 -0.95 -17.98 18.95
C PRO A 92 -0.63 -16.74 18.12
N PHE A 93 -0.31 -16.94 16.85
CA PHE A 93 -0.03 -15.88 15.90
C PHE A 93 -0.74 -16.13 14.58
N LEU A 94 -0.97 -15.05 13.83
CA LEU A 94 -1.55 -15.13 12.50
C LEU A 94 -0.49 -15.58 11.51
N LEU A 95 -0.69 -16.76 10.93
CA LEU A 95 0.09 -17.25 9.80
C LEU A 95 -0.63 -16.91 8.50
N ILE A 96 0.08 -16.23 7.60
CA ILE A 96 -0.40 -15.88 6.26
C ILE A 96 0.50 -16.62 5.26
N GLY A 97 -0.10 -17.48 4.44
CA GLY A 97 0.54 -18.16 3.32
C GLY A 97 0.05 -17.60 1.99
N PHE A 98 0.94 -17.48 1.02
CA PHE A 98 0.64 -17.04 -0.35
C PHE A 98 1.58 -17.75 -1.33
N ASP A 99 1.21 -17.78 -2.62
CA ASP A 99 2.04 -18.37 -3.68
C ASP A 99 2.98 -17.30 -4.29
N PRO A 100 4.31 -17.36 -4.06
CA PRO A 100 5.24 -16.34 -4.54
C PRO A 100 5.44 -16.32 -6.06
N VAL A 101 4.94 -17.31 -6.81
CA VAL A 101 4.98 -17.29 -8.29
C VAL A 101 3.78 -16.52 -8.81
N LEU A 102 2.58 -16.88 -8.35
CA LEU A 102 1.33 -16.25 -8.77
C LEU A 102 1.15 -14.83 -8.22
N ASP A 103 1.75 -14.52 -7.07
CA ASP A 103 1.57 -13.25 -6.38
C ASP A 103 2.46 -12.10 -6.89
N ARG A 104 3.52 -12.38 -7.66
CA ARG A 104 4.46 -11.38 -8.20
C ARG A 104 3.80 -10.20 -8.95
N PRO A 105 2.76 -10.40 -9.78
CA PRO A 105 2.12 -9.28 -10.46
C PRO A 105 1.38 -8.36 -9.47
N LEU A 106 0.85 -8.95 -8.40
CA LEU A 106 0.01 -8.29 -7.40
C LEU A 106 0.84 -7.59 -6.32
N ARG A 107 1.98 -8.16 -5.92
CA ARG A 107 2.85 -7.65 -4.84
C ARG A 107 4.33 -7.79 -5.19
N SER A 108 5.07 -6.69 -5.04
CA SER A 108 6.52 -6.65 -5.20
C SER A 108 7.23 -6.91 -3.87
N TRP A 109 7.26 -8.15 -3.41
CA TRP A 109 7.96 -8.51 -2.18
C TRP A 109 9.48 -8.33 -2.33
N ARG A 110 10.08 -7.47 -1.50
CA ARG A 110 11.53 -7.46 -1.25
C ARG A 110 11.78 -8.14 0.08
N ILE A 111 12.17 -9.41 0.03
CA ILE A 111 12.77 -10.08 1.19
C ILE A 111 14.17 -9.49 1.31
N THR A 112 14.35 -8.43 2.09
CA THR A 112 15.70 -7.96 2.43
C THR A 112 16.32 -9.03 3.34
N PRO A 113 17.36 -9.75 2.91
CA PRO A 113 18.08 -10.63 3.80
C PRO A 113 18.78 -9.76 4.84
N LYS A 114 18.70 -10.16 6.10
CA LYS A 114 19.43 -9.53 7.20
C LYS A 114 20.88 -9.97 7.18
#